data_AF-A0A2T0B9Z9-F1
#
_entry.id   AF-A0A2T0B9Z9-F1
#
_cell.length_a   1.000
_cell.length_b   1.000
_cell.length_c   1.000
_cell.angle_alpha   90.00
_cell.angle_beta   90.00
_cell.angle_gamma   90.00
#
_symmetry.space_group_name_H-M   'P 1'
#
loop_
_entity.id
_entity.type
_entity.pdbx_description
1 polymer ?
#
loop_
_entity_poly.entity_id
_entity_poly.type
_entity_poly.pdbx_seq_one_letter_code
_entity_poly.pdbx_strand_id
1 'polypeptide(L)' 'MSISYKKLWKLLIDRDMKKKDLRRASGISIASMAKLGKNENVNTEILIKVCKS' A
#
# COMPACT_ATOMS: atom_id res chain seq x y z
N MET A 1 10.85 -7.18 15.40
CA MET A 1 10.30 -7.37 14.04
C MET A 1 9.37 -6.19 13.76
N SER A 2 9.71 -5.28 12.86
CA SER A 2 8.82 -4.18 12.48
C SER A 2 8.14 -4.49 11.15
N ILE A 3 6.87 -4.10 11.01
CA ILE A 3 6.17 -4.13 9.73
C ILE A 3 6.96 -3.24 8.76
N SER A 4 7.11 -3.68 7.51
CA SER A 4 7.84 -2.92 6.49
C SER A 4 7.19 -3.10 5.13
N TYR A 5 6.69 -2.01 4.57
CA TYR A 5 6.10 -2.00 3.23
C TYR A 5 7.12 -1.63 2.14
N LYS A 6 8.44 -1.66 2.45
CA LYS A 6 9.50 -1.37 1.46
C LYS A 6 9.38 -2.26 0.21
N LYS A 7 9.03 -3.53 0.38
CA LYS A 7 8.83 -4.47 -0.75
C LYS A 7 7.66 -4.04 -1.64
N LEU A 8 6.55 -3.59 -1.05
CA LEU A 8 5.42 -3.04 -1.80
C LEU A 8 5.84 -1.81 -2.62
N TRP A 9 6.63 -0.91 -2.05
CA TRP A 9 7.10 0.28 -2.77
C TRP A 9 8.05 -0.03 -3.92
N LYS A 10 8.90 -1.05 -3.79
CA LYS A 10 9.72 -1.55 -4.90
C LYS A 10 8.85 -2.11 -6.02
N LEU A 11 7.85 -2.94 -5.68
CA LEU A 11 6.90 -3.47 -6.67
C LEU A 11 6.13 -2.37 -7.40
N LEU A 12 5.81 -1.25 -6.74
CA LEU A 12 5.19 -0.11 -7.42
C LEU A 12 6.12 0.51 -8.46
N ILE A 13 7.42 0.62 -8.17
CA ILE A 13 8.41 1.13 -9.12
C ILE A 13 8.52 0.18 -10.32
N ASP A 14 8.57 -1.13 -10.07
CA ASP A 14 8.62 -2.15 -11.12
C ASP A 14 7.37 -2.11 -12.02
N ARG A 15 6.24 -1.60 -11.52
CA ARG A 15 4.97 -1.43 -12.24
C ARG A 15 4.75 -0.01 -12.79
N ASP A 16 5.73 0.89 -12.68
CA ASP A 16 5.61 2.32 -13.02
C ASP A 16 4.42 3.03 -12.35
N MET A 17 4.07 2.62 -11.13
CA MET A 17 2.96 3.18 -10.35
C MET A 17 3.45 4.12 -9.25
N LYS A 18 2.79 5.27 -9.08
CA LYS A 18 3.00 6.12 -7.90
C LYS A 18 2.07 5.68 -6.77
N LYS A 19 2.37 6.09 -5.53
CA LYS A 19 1.49 5.81 -4.37
C LYS A 19 0.06 6.29 -4.61
N LYS A 20 -0.14 7.47 -5.22
CA LYS A 20 -1.48 7.97 -5.56
C LYS A 20 -2.25 7.01 -6.48
N ASP A 21 -1.54 6.32 -7.38
CA ASP A 21 -2.12 5.39 -8.35
C ASP A 21 -2.50 4.09 -7.64
N LEU A 22 -1.63 3.58 -6.75
CA LEU A 22 -1.98 2.46 -5.87
C LEU A 22 -3.23 2.77 -5.04
N ARG A 23 -3.33 3.97 -4.46
CA ARG A 23 -4.53 4.37 -3.68
C ARG A 23 -5.79 4.34 -4.54
N ARG A 24 -5.70 4.84 -5.78
CA ARG A 24 -6.83 4.88 -6.71
C ARG A 24 -7.21 3.47 -7.19
N ALA A 25 -6.23 2.63 -7.49
CA ALA A 25 -6.43 1.26 -7.97
C ALA A 25 -6.99 0.34 -6.88
N SER A 26 -6.45 0.41 -5.66
CA SER A 26 -6.90 -0.41 -4.51
C SER A 26 -8.17 0.14 -3.83
N GLY A 27 -8.60 1.36 -4.15
CA GLY A 27 -9.76 2.01 -3.53
C GLY A 27 -9.63 2.21 -2.02
N ILE A 28 -8.39 2.28 -1.50
CA ILE A 28 -8.15 2.47 -0.05
C ILE A 28 -8.25 3.95 0.33
N SER A 29 -8.60 4.19 1.60
CA SER A 29 -8.67 5.55 2.14
C SER A 29 -7.28 6.21 2.20
N ILE A 30 -7.26 7.54 2.24
CA ILE A 30 -6.02 8.31 2.44
C ILE A 30 -5.36 7.96 3.78
N ALA A 31 -6.17 7.75 4.83
CA ALA A 31 -5.67 7.33 6.14
C ALA A 31 -4.97 5.96 6.07
N SER A 32 -5.56 4.98 5.38
CA SER A 32 -4.95 3.66 5.17
C SER A 32 -3.62 3.78 4.42
N MET A 33 -3.55 4.61 3.39
CA MET A 33 -2.30 4.87 2.65
C MET A 33 -1.24 5.54 3.54
N ALA A 34 -1.64 6.46 4.42
CA ALA A 34 -0.71 7.09 5.37
C ALA A 34 -0.10 6.07 6.35
N LYS A 35 -0.90 5.13 6.86
CA LYS A 35 -0.44 4.02 7.71
C LYS A 35 0.59 3.14 6.99
N LEU A 36 0.33 2.76 5.74
CA LEU A 36 1.28 2.04 4.90
C LEU A 36 2.59 2.85 4.74
N GLY A 37 2.49 4.16 4.54
CA GLY A 37 3.66 5.04 4.43
C GLY A 37 4.52 5.11 5.70
N LYS A 38 3.89 5.02 6.87
CA LYS A 38 4.55 5.05 8.19
C LYS A 38 4.99 3.67 8.70
N ASN A 39 4.77 2.61 7.91
CA ASN A 39 5.01 1.23 8.32
C ASN A 39 4.18 0.80 9.56
N GLU A 40 2.97 1.36 9.68
CA GLU A 40 2.02 0.98 10.74
C GLU A 40 1.21 -0.26 10.35
N ASN A 41 0.56 -0.86 11.34
CA ASN A 41 -0.36 -1.97 11.13
C ASN A 41 -1.61 -1.51 10.35
N VAL A 42 -2.04 -2.30 9.38
CA VAL A 42 -3.28 -2.12 8.63
C VAL A 42 -4.11 -3.40 8.70
N ASN A 43 -5.44 -3.27 8.57
CA ASN A 43 -6.31 -4.44 8.55
C ASN A 43 -6.04 -5.30 7.29
N THR A 44 -6.26 -6.61 7.40
CA THR A 44 -6.12 -7.59 6.33
C THR A 44 -6.95 -7.23 5.10
N GLU A 45 -8.12 -6.60 5.28
CA GLU A 45 -8.92 -6.09 4.16
C GLU A 45 -8.19 -5.09 3.27
N ILE A 46 -7.36 -4.21 3.86
CA ILE A 46 -6.55 -3.23 3.13
C ILE A 46 -5.47 -3.97 2.32
N LEU A 47 -4.86 -5.00 2.91
CA LEU A 47 -3.86 -5.83 2.22
C LEU A 47 -4.48 -6.57 1.04
N ILE A 48 -5.68 -7.15 1.20
CA ILE A 48 -6.40 -7.82 0.12
C ILE A 48 -6.70 -6.85 -1.03
N LYS A 49 -7.14 -5.62 -0.72
CA LYS A 49 -7.38 -4.58 -1.73
C LYS A 49 -6.11 -4.18 -2.50
N VAL A 50 -4.98 -4.08 -1.80
CA VAL A 50 -3.66 -3.79 -2.40
C VAL A 50 -3.14 -4.97 -3.24
N CYS A 51 -3.36 -6.20 -2.81
CA CYS A 51 -2.93 -7.39 -3.55
C CYS A 51 -3.76 -7.65 -4.82
N LYS A 52 -5.03 -7.24 -4.83
CA LYS A 52 -5.93 -7.37 -5.99
C LYS A 52 -5.76 -6.24 -7.02
N SER A 53 -5.06 -5.17 -6.67
CA SER A 53 -4.84 -4.00 -7.54
C SER A 53 -3.61 -4.10 -8.44
#